data_AF-A0A2G5QRI5-F1
#
_entry.id   AF-A0A2G5QRI5-F1
#
_cell.length_a   1.000
_cell.length_b   1.000
_cell.length_c   1.000
_cell.angle_alpha   90.00
_cell.angle_beta   90.00
_cell.angle_gamma   90.00
#
_symmetry.space_group_name_H-M   'P 1'
#
loop_
_entity.id
_entity.type
_entity.pdbx_description
1 polymer ?
#
loop_
_entity_poly.entity_id
_entity_poly.type
_entity_poly.pdbx_seq_one_letter_code
_entity_poly.pdbx_strand_id
1 'polypeptide(L)'
;MAFWVAFMPDDQDNLLGDELYTRLWMIRREVEAGTADPETVERWEELRETITVIVDSLRAAILAAKPPDRDRAMRRWIQAFVDEHWPQATLH
;
A
#
# COMPACT_ATOMS: atom_id res chain seq x y z
N MET A 1 3.26 -19.04 7.98
CA MET A 1 2.75 -18.38 9.20
C MET A 1 2.33 -16.98 8.80
N ALA A 2 1.04 -16.79 8.53
CA ALA A 2 0.50 -15.53 7.99
C ALA A 2 0.27 -14.55 9.12
N PHE A 3 0.92 -13.39 9.07
CA PHE A 3 0.72 -12.30 10.03
C PHE A 3 -0.28 -11.32 9.40
N TRP A 4 -1.56 -11.57 9.63
CA TRP A 4 -2.60 -10.57 9.37
C TRP A 4 -2.41 -9.48 10.41
N VAL A 5 -1.95 -8.30 9.98
CA VAL A 5 -2.27 -7.07 10.70
C VAL A 5 -3.79 -7.10 10.83
N ALA A 6 -4.30 -6.98 12.06
CA ALA A 6 -5.74 -6.96 12.31
C ALA A 6 -6.31 -5.71 11.60
N PHE A 7 -6.73 -5.90 10.35
CA PHE A 7 -7.55 -4.96 9.63
C PHE A 7 -8.88 -4.96 10.37
N MET A 8 -9.22 -3.84 11.02
CA MET A 8 -10.53 -3.77 11.67
C MET A 8 -11.61 -3.84 10.58
N PRO A 9 -12.75 -4.49 10.82
CA PRO A 9 -13.84 -4.56 9.84
C PRO A 9 -14.24 -3.16 9.32
N ASP A 10 -14.22 -2.16 10.21
CA ASP A 10 -14.50 -0.76 9.89
C ASP A 10 -13.48 -0.11 8.93
N ASP A 11 -12.20 -0.53 8.98
CA ASP A 11 -11.18 -0.04 8.04
C ASP A 11 -11.38 -0.63 6.64
N GLN A 12 -11.90 -1.86 6.57
CA GLN A 12 -12.21 -2.53 5.32
C GLN A 12 -13.45 -1.91 4.65
N ASP A 13 -14.49 -1.59 5.43
CA ASP A 13 -15.68 -0.89 4.96
C ASP A 13 -15.37 0.55 4.52
N ASN A 14 -14.45 1.25 5.22
CA ASN A 14 -13.97 2.57 4.79
C ASN A 14 -13.20 2.54 3.46
N LEU A 15 -12.39 1.50 3.22
CA LEU A 15 -11.71 1.33 1.93
C LEU A 15 -12.66 0.96 0.81
N LEU A 16 -13.72 0.19 1.08
CA LEU A 16 -14.75 -0.13 0.09
C LEU A 16 -15.61 1.09 -0.27
N GLY A 17 -15.63 2.13 0.57
CA GLY A 17 -16.22 3.44 0.27
C GLY A 17 -15.29 4.38 -0.52
N ASP A 18 -14.02 4.03 -0.69
CA ASP A 18 -13.04 4.82 -1.42
C ASP A 18 -13.11 4.53 -2.93
N GLU A 19 -13.45 5.55 -3.72
CA GLU A 19 -13.60 5.46 -5.17
C GLU A 19 -12.30 5.06 -5.87
N LEU A 20 -11.15 5.53 -5.37
CA LEU A 20 -9.83 5.20 -5.91
C LEU A 20 -9.48 3.75 -5.63
N TYR A 21 -9.72 3.27 -4.41
CA TYR A 21 -9.52 1.87 -4.06
C TYR A 21 -10.39 0.95 -4.92
N THR A 22 -11.67 1.28 -5.08
CA THR A 22 -12.61 0.53 -5.92
C THR A 22 -12.15 0.49 -7.38
N ARG A 23 -11.67 1.62 -7.91
CA ARG A 23 -11.14 1.70 -9.26
C ARG A 23 -9.89 0.85 -9.45
N LEU A 24 -8.93 0.91 -8.53
CA LEU A 24 -7.73 0.07 -8.56
C LEU A 24 -8.07 -1.42 -8.47
N TRP A 25 -9.07 -1.77 -7.67
CA TRP A 25 -9.55 -3.14 -7.58
C TRP A 25 -10.17 -3.64 -8.89
N MET A 26 -10.96 -2.81 -9.59
CA MET A 26 -11.50 -3.16 -10.90
C MET A 26 -10.40 -3.34 -11.95
N ILE A 27 -9.43 -2.42 -12.01
CA ILE A 27 -8.28 -2.52 -12.93
C ILE A 27 -7.52 -3.83 -12.69
N ARG A 28 -7.26 -4.16 -11.41
CA ARG A 28 -6.65 -5.44 -11.05
C ARG A 28 -7.41 -6.63 -11.62
N ARG A 29 -8.74 -6.64 -11.46
CA ARG A 29 -9.62 -7.72 -11.94
C ARG A 29 -9.57 -7.86 -13.45
N GLU A 30 -9.54 -6.75 -14.18
CA GLU A 30 -9.44 -6.74 -15.65
C GLU A 30 -8.07 -7.25 -16.14
N VAL A 31 -6.99 -6.86 -15.47
CA VAL A 31 -5.62 -7.35 -15.77
C VAL A 31 -5.52 -8.85 -15.48
N GLU A 32 -5.96 -9.31 -14.30
CA GLU A 32 -5.96 -10.74 -13.93
C GLU A 32 -6.84 -11.60 -14.86
N ALA A 33 -7.93 -11.03 -15.38
CA ALA A 33 -8.80 -11.69 -16.36
C ALA A 33 -8.26 -11.65 -17.80
N GLY A 34 -7.20 -10.88 -18.07
CA GLY A 34 -6.64 -10.70 -19.41
C GLY A 34 -7.54 -9.87 -20.34
N THR A 35 -8.42 -9.04 -19.78
CA THR A 35 -9.36 -8.19 -20.54
C THR A 35 -8.93 -6.73 -20.61
N ALA A 36 -7.94 -6.34 -19.81
CA ALA A 36 -7.33 -5.02 -19.87
C ALA A 36 -6.53 -4.82 -21.18
N ASP A 37 -6.48 -3.58 -21.67
CA ASP A 37 -5.62 -3.22 -22.79
C ASP A 37 -4.12 -3.24 -22.38
N PRO A 38 -3.19 -3.36 -23.34
CA PRO A 38 -1.76 -3.47 -23.03
C PRO A 38 -1.16 -2.31 -22.23
N GLU A 39 -1.63 -1.08 -22.45
CA GLU A 39 -1.16 0.09 -21.72
C GLU A 39 -1.59 0.01 -20.24
N THR A 40 -2.85 -0.37 -19.99
CA THR A 40 -3.35 -0.61 -18.63
C THR A 40 -2.56 -1.71 -17.92
N VAL A 41 -2.19 -2.79 -18.61
CA VAL A 41 -1.35 -3.86 -18.02
C VAL A 41 0.04 -3.33 -17.65
N GLU A 42 0.68 -2.59 -18.54
CA GLU A 42 2.01 -2.00 -18.29
C GLU A 42 1.98 -1.07 -17.05
N ARG A 43 1.01 -0.15 -16.99
CA ARG A 43 0.83 0.77 -15.85
C ARG A 43 0.50 0.04 -14.56
N TRP A 44 -0.28 -1.04 -14.64
CA TRP A 44 -0.57 -1.87 -13.48
C TRP A 44 0.67 -2.56 -12.93
N GLU A 45 1.54 -3.10 -13.80
CA GLU A 45 2.80 -3.71 -13.38
C GLU A 45 3.76 -2.68 -12.77
N GLU A 46 3.91 -1.49 -13.37
CA GLU A 46 4.71 -0.39 -12.80
C GLU A 46 4.22 -0.01 -11.39
N LEU A 47 2.90 0.13 -11.22
CA LEU A 47 2.29 0.42 -9.93
C LEU A 47 2.54 -0.72 -8.93
N ARG A 48 2.37 -1.97 -9.36
CA ARG A 48 2.59 -3.16 -8.52
C ARG A 48 4.03 -3.25 -8.04
N GLU A 49 5.00 -3.01 -8.91
CA GLU A 49 6.42 -2.96 -8.56
C GLU A 49 6.71 -1.87 -7.55
N THR A 50 6.19 -0.66 -7.76
CA THR A 50 6.36 0.47 -6.84
C THR A 50 5.79 0.15 -5.46
N ILE A 51 4.56 -0.36 -5.39
CA ILE A 51 3.92 -0.74 -4.11
C ILE A 51 4.71 -1.86 -3.43
N THR A 52 5.23 -2.82 -4.20
CA THR A 52 6.03 -3.93 -3.66
C THR A 52 7.28 -3.40 -2.97
N VAL A 53 8.00 -2.47 -3.61
CA VAL A 53 9.21 -1.84 -3.02
C VAL A 53 8.87 -1.10 -1.73
N ILE A 54 7.77 -0.35 -1.71
CA ILE A 54 7.30 0.39 -0.52
C ILE A 54 7.01 -0.58 0.64
N VAL A 55 6.25 -1.65 0.37
CA VAL A 55 5.87 -2.65 1.38
C VAL A 55 7.10 -3.43 1.88
N ASP A 56 8.02 -3.80 0.99
CA ASP A 56 9.24 -4.51 1.37
C ASP A 56 10.17 -3.63 2.22
N SER A 57 10.28 -2.35 1.90
CA SER A 57 11.00 -1.36 2.71
C SER A 57 10.41 -1.22 4.11
N LEU A 58 9.08 -1.08 4.22
CA LEU A 58 8.40 -1.05 5.52
C LEU A 58 8.61 -2.36 6.30
N ARG A 59 8.48 -3.51 5.62
CA ARG A 59 8.68 -4.82 6.23
C ARG A 59 10.09 -4.98 6.77
N ALA A 60 11.10 -4.53 6.03
CA ALA A 60 12.49 -4.54 6.49
C ALA A 60 12.67 -3.69 7.76
N ALA A 61 12.07 -2.50 7.81
CA ALA A 61 12.11 -1.62 8.99
C ALA A 61 11.47 -2.28 10.23
N ILE A 62 10.32 -2.94 10.07
CA ILE A 62 9.64 -3.66 11.15
C ILE A 62 10.46 -4.87 11.62
N LEU A 63 11.02 -5.64 10.68
CA LEU A 63 11.77 -6.86 11.02
C LEU A 63 13.13 -6.57 11.64
N ALA A 64 13.74 -5.42 11.35
CA ALA A 64 14.97 -4.96 12.01
C ALA A 64 14.75 -4.57 13.48
N ALA A 65 13.51 -4.23 13.87
CA ALA A 65 13.16 -3.87 15.23
C ALA A 65 12.86 -5.10 16.11
N LYS A 66 13.19 -5.00 17.40
CA LYS A 66 12.77 -5.98 18.40
C LYS A 66 11.23 -6.02 18.48
N PRO A 67 10.60 -7.17 18.77
CA PRO A 67 9.14 -7.30 18.84
C PRO A 67 8.40 -6.18 19.59
N PRO A 68 8.82 -5.72 20.80
CA PRO A 68 8.13 -4.64 21.50
C PRO A 68 8.25 -3.26 20.81
N ASP A 69 9.21 -3.08 19.92
CA ASP A 69 9.50 -1.80 19.25
C ASP A 69 8.94 -1.72 17.82
N ARG A 70 8.32 -2.79 17.31
CA ARG A 70 7.85 -2.90 15.93
C ARG A 70 6.82 -1.86 15.54
N ASP A 71 5.85 -1.59 16.42
CA ASP A 71 4.83 -0.55 16.17
C ASP A 71 5.47 0.84 16.05
N ARG A 72 6.45 1.14 16.92
CA ARG A 72 7.21 2.39 16.86
C ARG A 72 8.04 2.49 15.59
N ALA A 73 8.67 1.39 15.17
CA ALA A 73 9.45 1.34 13.93
C ALA A 73 8.58 1.57 12.69
N MET A 74 7.40 0.92 12.63
CA MET A 74 6.40 1.13 11.58
C MET A 74 5.97 2.60 11.50
N ARG A 75 5.54 3.19 12.61
CA ARG A 75 5.10 4.61 12.64
C ARG A 75 6.19 5.58 12.20
N ARG A 76 7.44 5.36 12.64
CA ARG A 76 8.59 6.19 12.24
C ARG A 76 8.87 6.08 10.75
N TRP A 77 8.81 4.87 10.21
CA TRP A 77 8.99 4.65 8.78
C TRP A 77 7.90 5.35 7.97
N ILE A 78 6.63 5.22 8.37
CA ILE A 78 5.49 5.88 7.70
C ILE A 78 5.68 7.40 7.70
N GLN A 79 6.05 7.98 8.85
CA GLN A 79 6.27 9.42 8.93
C GLN A 79 7.41 9.87 8.01
N ALA A 80 8.54 9.16 8.02
CA ALA A 80 9.68 9.49 7.15
C ALA A 80 9.31 9.38 5.66
N PHE A 81 8.55 8.34 5.28
CA PHE A 81 8.06 8.16 3.92
C PHE A 81 7.15 9.31 3.49
N VAL A 82 6.22 9.74 4.36
CA VAL A 82 5.34 10.87 4.07
C VAL A 82 6.14 12.18 3.98
N ASP A 83 7.07 12.42 4.89
CA ASP A 83 7.89 13.65 4.89
C ASP A 83 8.77 13.76 3.63
N GLU A 84 9.26 12.63 3.11
CA GLU A 84 10.11 12.56 1.92
C GLU A 84 9.30 12.66 0.61
N HIS A 85 8.16 11.99 0.53
CA HIS A 85 7.43 11.79 -0.72
C HIS A 85 6.13 12.62 -0.84
N TRP A 86 5.64 13.21 0.24
CA TRP A 86 4.49 14.11 0.21
C TRP A 86 4.95 15.55 0.44
N PRO A 87 5.00 16.40 -0.60
CA PRO A 87 5.35 17.80 -0.39
C PRO A 87 4.31 18.46 0.52
N GLN A 88 4.76 19.22 1.53
CA GLN A 88 3.86 19.92 2.46
C GLN A 88 2.84 20.85 1.79
N ALA A 89 3.01 21.18 0.50
CA ALA A 89 2.09 21.98 -0.30
C ALA A 89 0.74 21.30 -0.58
N THR A 90 0.60 19.99 -0.38
CA THR A 90 -0.67 19.26 -0.56
C THR A 90 -1.40 18.97 0.75
N LEU A 91 -0.92 19.50 1.88
CA LEU A 91 -1.64 19.54 3.16
C LEU A 91 -2.49 20.83 3.21
N HIS A 92 -3.65 20.81 2.56
CA HIS A 92 -4.68 21.86 2.70
C HIS A 92 -5.80 21.39 3.63
#